data_AF-A0A835ZBE7-F1
#
_entry.id   AF-A0A835ZBE7-F1
#
_cell.length_a   1.000
_cell.length_b   1.000
_cell.length_c   1.000
_cell.angle_alpha   90.00
_cell.angle_beta   90.00
_cell.angle_gamma   90.00
#
_symmetry.space_group_name_H-M   'P 1'
#
loop_
_entity.id
_entity.type
_entity.pdbx_description
1 polymer ?
#
loop_
_entity_poly.entity_id
_entity_poly.type
_entity_poly.pdbx_seq_one_letter_code
_entity_poly.pdbx_strand_id
1 'polypeptide(L)'
;MLCQYSAPLHHIIIISKAGRDFNAVATFNEVSALSLHTLKARLQGDINTQIVDIAKAIDKVHRGGAQLHAIDPAHANEAKRAAIASAAGVYLDQWSTSGGAAMKALLQRELRATLGYSVALKPSRLKGAGLGLWVEGYAPTGSVIGLFSGLVYAPQYVRRPEYQAELFPDDNMQLIMRYDNYIIDGRKTQGCNWHPLGVASMANHPPEGRLPNVMQVAYDYPTEVGSTAATTRTTYPAELRPYVPNQYRAVPTFWGGKIDSTVMMESMVLVATTDLQDEEVFMNYR
;
A
#
# COMPACT_ATOMS: atom_id res chain seq x y z
N MET A 1 37.22 -27.73 13.38
CA MET A 1 36.87 -27.52 11.97
C MET A 1 35.65 -26.59 11.97
N LEU A 2 35.89 -25.28 11.98
CA LEU A 2 34.87 -24.23 12.06
C LEU A 2 34.51 -23.80 10.64
N CYS A 3 33.27 -24.04 10.23
CA CYS A 3 32.74 -23.60 8.95
C CYS A 3 32.36 -22.11 9.06
N GLN A 4 33.14 -21.24 8.42
CA GLN A 4 32.81 -19.82 8.25
C GLN A 4 31.66 -19.71 7.24
N TYR A 5 30.47 -19.32 7.71
CA TYR A 5 29.39 -18.85 6.85
C TYR A 5 29.62 -17.36 6.55
N SER A 6 30.03 -17.05 5.32
CA SER A 6 30.00 -15.71 4.77
C SER A 6 28.56 -15.40 4.38
N ALA A 7 27.92 -14.46 5.08
CA ALA A 7 26.63 -13.90 4.67
C ALA A 7 26.85 -12.89 3.52
N PRO A 8 26.01 -12.89 2.48
CA PRO A 8 26.10 -11.90 1.41
C PRO A 8 25.65 -10.52 1.92
N LEU A 9 26.41 -9.49 1.54
CA LEU A 9 26.18 -8.08 1.84
C LEU A 9 24.79 -7.65 1.35
N HIS A 10 23.97 -7.14 2.27
CA HIS A 10 22.68 -6.51 1.94
C HIS A 10 22.93 -5.19 1.20
N HIS A 11 22.61 -5.14 -0.09
CA HIS A 11 22.57 -3.90 -0.86
C HIS A 11 21.35 -3.07 -0.42
N ILE A 12 21.60 -1.91 0.22
CA ILE A 12 20.56 -0.90 0.44
C ILE A 12 20.44 -0.11 -0.87
N ILE A 13 19.35 -0.33 -1.61
CA ILE A 13 19.04 0.44 -2.83
C ILE A 13 18.36 1.74 -2.40
N ILE A 14 19.06 2.86 -2.56
CA ILE A 14 18.53 4.21 -2.34
C ILE A 14 17.92 4.70 -3.64
N ILE A 15 16.67 5.17 -3.58
CA ILE A 15 15.94 5.64 -4.77
C ILE A 15 15.58 7.10 -4.55
N SER A 16 16.17 8.00 -5.33
CA SER A 16 15.95 9.45 -5.25
C SER A 16 15.38 9.96 -6.56
N LYS A 17 14.18 10.55 -6.51
CA LYS A 17 13.62 11.34 -7.62
C LYS A 17 14.11 12.79 -7.50
N ALA A 18 15.35 13.03 -7.92
CA ALA A 18 15.83 14.37 -8.26
C ALA A 18 16.21 14.35 -9.73
N GLY A 19 15.70 15.33 -10.49
CA GLY A 19 15.58 15.28 -11.94
C GLY A 19 16.84 14.85 -12.72
N ARG A 20 16.58 14.14 -13.82
CA ARG A 20 17.48 13.87 -14.95
C ARG A 20 18.93 13.56 -14.55
N ASP A 21 19.15 12.34 -14.05
CA ASP A 21 20.29 11.46 -14.34
C ASP A 21 20.19 10.22 -13.43
N PHE A 22 19.67 9.11 -13.96
CA PHE A 22 19.38 7.87 -13.22
C PHE A 22 20.60 6.91 -13.20
N ASN A 23 21.73 7.34 -12.62
CA ASN A 23 22.95 6.51 -12.54
C ASN A 23 23.70 6.61 -11.20
N ALA A 24 23.01 6.78 -10.07
CA ALA A 24 23.67 6.78 -8.75
C ALA A 24 23.31 5.53 -7.95
N VAL A 25 24.09 4.47 -8.12
CA VAL A 25 24.21 3.39 -7.11
C VAL A 25 25.18 3.90 -6.05
N ALA A 26 24.67 4.42 -4.94
CA ALA A 26 25.52 4.79 -3.82
C ALA A 26 26.19 3.52 -3.25
N THR A 27 27.50 3.47 -3.28
CA THR A 27 28.27 2.41 -2.60
C THR A 27 28.24 2.63 -1.08
N PHE A 28 28.47 1.58 -0.29
CA PHE A 28 28.36 1.57 1.17
C PHE A 28 29.15 2.72 1.88
N ASN A 29 30.16 3.29 1.21
CA ASN A 29 30.96 4.42 1.68
C ASN A 29 30.23 5.78 1.63
N GLU A 30 29.14 5.96 0.88
CA GLU A 30 28.35 7.21 0.90
C GLU A 30 27.22 7.18 1.94
N VAL A 31 26.80 5.97 2.34
CA VAL A 31 25.83 5.74 3.43
C VAL A 31 26.41 6.19 4.78
N SER A 32 27.73 6.40 4.89
CA SER A 32 28.37 6.91 6.11
C SER A 32 28.12 8.40 6.38
N ALA A 33 27.43 9.14 5.50
CA ALA A 33 27.12 10.56 5.69
C ALA A 33 25.66 10.85 6.12
N LEU A 34 24.71 9.94 5.86
CA LEU A 34 23.33 10.06 6.36
C LEU A 34 23.07 9.04 7.46
N SER A 35 22.59 9.50 8.62
CA SER A 35 22.11 8.59 9.64
C SER A 35 20.94 7.74 9.08
N LEU A 36 20.82 6.48 9.52
CA LEU A 36 19.67 5.61 9.18
C LEU A 36 18.32 6.30 9.44
N HIS A 37 18.27 7.16 10.46
CA HIS A 37 17.11 7.97 10.79
C HIS A 37 16.75 8.95 9.67
N THR A 38 17.75 9.64 9.10
CA THR A 38 17.56 10.58 7.98
C THR A 38 17.10 9.84 6.72
N LEU A 39 17.66 8.66 6.44
CA LEU A 39 17.24 7.82 5.30
C LEU A 39 15.79 7.35 5.46
N LYS A 40 15.42 6.87 6.65
CA LYS A 40 14.04 6.49 6.96
C LYS A 40 13.08 7.67 6.76
N ALA A 41 13.42 8.85 7.30
CA ALA A 41 12.59 10.05 7.17
C ALA A 41 12.40 10.48 5.71
N ARG A 42 13.46 10.39 4.89
CA ARG A 42 13.37 10.71 3.46
C ARG A 42 12.48 9.72 2.72
N LEU A 43 12.66 8.42 2.94
CA LEU A 43 11.82 7.39 2.34
C LEU A 43 10.33 7.57 2.70
N GLN A 44 10.03 7.83 3.97
CA GLN A 44 8.65 8.14 4.41
C GLN A 44 8.09 9.38 3.70
N GLY A 45 8.89 10.43 3.54
CA GLY A 45 8.46 11.66 2.87
C GLY A 45 8.20 11.49 1.38
N ASP A 46 9.05 10.72 0.69
CA ASP A 46 8.87 10.41 -0.73
C ASP A 46 7.62 9.55 -0.95
N ILE A 47 7.37 8.56 -0.07
CA ILE A 47 6.16 7.75 -0.07
C ILE A 47 4.91 8.61 0.23
N ASN A 48 4.96 9.45 1.27
CA ASN A 48 3.84 10.34 1.63
C ASN A 48 3.47 11.27 0.47
N THR A 49 4.47 11.83 -0.21
CA THR A 49 4.24 12.70 -1.38
C THR A 49 3.47 11.95 -2.47
N GLN A 50 3.91 10.74 -2.82
CA GLN A 50 3.22 9.92 -3.81
C GLN A 50 1.79 9.56 -3.38
N ILE A 51 1.58 9.16 -2.12
CA ILE A 51 0.26 8.80 -1.60
C ILE A 51 -0.68 10.02 -1.59
N VAL A 52 -0.18 11.21 -1.27
CA VAL A 52 -0.96 12.45 -1.36
C VAL A 52 -1.35 12.76 -2.80
N ASP A 53 -0.45 12.59 -3.77
CA ASP A 53 -0.76 12.80 -5.19
C ASP A 53 -1.78 11.78 -5.71
N ILE A 54 -1.67 10.52 -5.29
CA ILE A 54 -2.66 9.47 -5.56
C ILE A 54 -4.03 9.87 -4.97
N ALA A 55 -4.07 10.28 -3.70
CA ALA A 55 -5.31 10.68 -3.04
C ALA A 55 -5.96 11.89 -3.73
N LYS A 56 -5.17 12.87 -4.18
CA LYS A 56 -5.67 14.02 -4.98
C LYS A 56 -6.23 13.57 -6.33
N ALA A 57 -5.58 12.63 -7.01
CA ALA A 57 -6.08 12.07 -8.26
C ALA A 57 -7.43 11.37 -8.07
N ILE A 58 -7.56 10.60 -6.98
CA ILE A 58 -8.82 9.96 -6.59
C ILE A 58 -9.88 11.01 -6.28
N ASP A 59 -9.56 12.04 -5.49
CA ASP A 59 -10.48 13.12 -5.11
C ASP A 59 -11.00 13.90 -6.31
N LYS A 60 -10.11 14.22 -7.26
CA LYS A 60 -10.47 14.88 -8.53
C LYS A 60 -11.52 14.09 -9.30
N VAL A 61 -11.34 12.77 -9.42
CA VAL A 61 -12.31 11.91 -10.13
C VAL A 61 -13.62 11.81 -9.36
N HIS A 62 -13.59 11.66 -8.03
CA HIS A 62 -14.82 11.62 -7.22
C HIS A 62 -15.63 12.93 -7.32
N ARG A 63 -14.96 14.09 -7.22
CA ARG A 63 -15.63 15.40 -7.37
C ARG A 63 -16.17 15.61 -8.78
N GLY A 64 -15.42 15.21 -9.81
CA GLY A 64 -15.87 15.27 -11.21
C GLY A 64 -17.03 14.32 -11.50
N GLY A 65 -17.02 13.12 -10.91
CA GLY A 65 -18.10 12.14 -11.02
C GLY A 65 -19.38 12.57 -10.30
N ALA A 66 -19.26 13.22 -9.13
CA ALA A 66 -20.40 13.80 -8.41
C ALA A 66 -21.11 14.89 -9.23
N GLN A 67 -20.37 15.66 -10.04
CA GLN A 67 -20.97 16.64 -10.95
C GLN A 67 -21.73 16.00 -12.13
N LEU A 68 -21.34 14.80 -12.58
CA LEU A 68 -22.06 14.05 -13.62
C LEU A 68 -23.33 13.36 -13.08
N HIS A 69 -23.32 12.87 -11.83
CA HIS A 69 -24.49 12.26 -11.18
C HIS A 69 -25.53 13.27 -10.69
N ALA A 70 -25.15 14.53 -10.46
CA ALA A 70 -26.10 15.60 -10.14
C ALA A 70 -27.08 15.94 -11.30
N ILE A 71 -26.90 15.32 -12.47
CA ILE A 71 -27.73 15.51 -13.68
C ILE A 71 -28.82 14.42 -13.82
N ASP A 72 -28.79 13.32 -13.04
CA ASP A 72 -29.83 12.27 -13.09
C ASP A 72 -30.06 11.60 -11.71
N PRO A 73 -31.13 11.97 -10.98
CA PRO A 73 -31.37 11.51 -9.61
C PRO A 73 -32.11 10.16 -9.46
N ALA A 74 -32.32 9.38 -10.53
CA ALA A 74 -33.34 8.31 -10.50
C ALA A 74 -32.94 6.90 -10.00
N HIS A 75 -31.68 6.59 -9.61
CA HIS A 75 -31.30 5.17 -9.42
C HIS A 75 -30.41 4.82 -8.21
N ALA A 76 -30.60 5.46 -7.05
CA ALA A 76 -30.01 4.97 -5.80
C ALA A 76 -30.96 3.97 -5.12
N ASN A 77 -30.65 2.67 -5.13
CA ASN A 77 -31.42 1.71 -4.33
C ASN A 77 -30.55 0.72 -3.54
N GLU A 78 -30.74 0.84 -2.22
CA GLU A 78 -30.60 -0.01 -1.02
C GLU A 78 -30.25 -1.52 -1.10
N ALA A 79 -30.16 -2.18 -2.27
CA ALA A 79 -30.09 -3.64 -2.35
C ALA A 79 -28.66 -4.24 -2.28
N LYS A 80 -27.61 -3.43 -2.18
CA LYS A 80 -26.21 -3.88 -2.36
C LYS A 80 -25.46 -4.30 -1.09
N ARG A 81 -26.16 -4.48 0.05
CA ARG A 81 -25.55 -4.74 1.37
C ARG A 81 -25.44 -6.21 1.78
N ALA A 82 -25.78 -7.18 0.92
CA ALA A 82 -25.80 -8.59 1.32
C ALA A 82 -25.22 -9.53 0.25
N ALA A 83 -23.89 -9.71 0.21
CA ALA A 83 -23.21 -10.95 -0.21
C ALA A 83 -21.68 -10.78 -0.17
N ILE A 84 -20.99 -11.30 0.85
CA ILE A 84 -19.51 -11.30 0.92
C ILE A 84 -19.01 -12.71 1.25
N ALA A 85 -18.37 -13.37 0.29
CA ALA A 85 -17.55 -14.56 0.49
C ALA A 85 -16.35 -14.60 -0.49
N SER A 86 -15.16 -14.89 0.07
CA SER A 86 -13.80 -14.89 -0.52
C SER A 86 -13.18 -13.51 -0.79
N ALA A 87 -11.90 -13.36 -0.41
CA ALA A 87 -11.14 -12.11 -0.50
C ALA A 87 -10.98 -11.60 -1.96
N ALA A 88 -10.92 -12.50 -2.95
CA ALA A 88 -10.97 -12.12 -4.36
C ALA A 88 -12.36 -11.57 -4.78
N GLY A 89 -13.44 -12.11 -4.19
CA GLY A 89 -14.81 -11.65 -4.41
C GLY A 89 -15.05 -10.22 -3.94
N VAL A 90 -14.49 -9.82 -2.79
CA VAL A 90 -14.63 -8.44 -2.27
C VAL A 90 -13.93 -7.41 -3.17
N TYR A 91 -12.74 -7.74 -3.69
CA TYR A 91 -12.02 -6.89 -4.64
C TYR A 91 -12.65 -6.81 -6.01
N LEU A 92 -13.43 -7.82 -6.44
CA LEU A 92 -14.11 -7.84 -7.74
C LEU A 92 -15.54 -7.27 -7.67
N ASP A 93 -16.25 -7.46 -6.55
CA ASP A 93 -17.65 -7.08 -6.38
C ASP A 93 -17.86 -5.57 -6.15
N GLN A 94 -16.88 -4.87 -5.59
CA GLN A 94 -16.89 -3.40 -5.58
C GLN A 94 -16.91 -2.80 -7.01
N TRP A 95 -16.52 -3.57 -8.03
CA TRP A 95 -16.49 -3.16 -9.44
C TRP A 95 -17.55 -3.83 -10.32
N SER A 96 -18.35 -4.76 -9.80
CA SER A 96 -19.26 -5.61 -10.60
C SER A 96 -20.52 -4.88 -11.10
N THR A 97 -20.86 -3.72 -10.52
CA THR A 97 -21.96 -2.88 -11.03
C THR A 97 -21.51 -2.00 -12.18
N SER A 98 -22.41 -1.75 -13.13
CA SER A 98 -22.18 -0.94 -14.34
C SER A 98 -21.56 0.44 -14.05
N GLY A 99 -21.94 1.09 -12.94
CA GLY A 99 -21.33 2.35 -12.49
C GLY A 99 -19.91 2.22 -11.92
N GLY A 100 -19.56 1.06 -11.37
CA GLY A 100 -18.23 0.76 -10.83
C GLY A 100 -17.18 0.59 -11.94
N ALA A 101 -17.54 -0.08 -13.04
CA ALA A 101 -16.64 -0.25 -14.18
C ALA A 101 -16.27 1.09 -14.87
N ALA A 102 -17.23 2.01 -15.00
CA ALA A 102 -16.95 3.34 -15.56
C ALA A 102 -16.04 4.16 -14.63
N MET A 103 -16.31 4.16 -13.32
CA MET A 103 -15.45 4.80 -12.32
C MET A 103 -14.03 4.22 -12.33
N LYS A 104 -13.89 2.90 -12.54
CA LYS A 104 -12.60 2.22 -12.74
C LYS A 104 -11.79 2.82 -13.85
N ALA A 105 -12.40 2.91 -15.02
CA ALA A 105 -11.74 3.39 -16.21
C ALA A 105 -11.29 4.84 -16.03
N LEU A 106 -12.14 5.67 -15.40
CA LEU A 106 -11.81 7.06 -15.08
C LEU A 106 -10.63 7.16 -14.12
N LEU A 107 -10.64 6.39 -13.04
CA LEU A 107 -9.55 6.38 -12.05
C LEU A 107 -8.25 5.83 -12.64
N GLN A 108 -8.29 4.72 -13.36
CA GLN A 108 -7.11 4.18 -14.03
C GLN A 108 -6.54 5.18 -15.05
N ARG A 109 -7.39 5.89 -15.80
CA ARG A 109 -6.95 6.95 -16.72
C ARG A 109 -6.29 8.11 -15.98
N GLU A 110 -6.90 8.60 -14.90
CA GLU A 110 -6.34 9.70 -14.11
C GLU A 110 -5.02 9.31 -13.43
N LEU A 111 -4.93 8.09 -12.89
CA LEU A 111 -3.70 7.57 -12.30
C LEU A 111 -2.59 7.46 -13.34
N ARG A 112 -2.86 6.92 -14.54
CA ARG A 112 -1.86 6.89 -15.63
C ARG A 112 -1.43 8.30 -16.05
N ALA A 113 -2.36 9.26 -16.09
CA ALA A 113 -2.03 10.65 -16.43
C ALA A 113 -1.17 11.34 -15.35
N THR A 114 -1.38 11.01 -14.07
CA THR A 114 -0.68 11.64 -12.94
C THR A 114 0.65 10.96 -12.62
N LEU A 115 0.67 9.63 -12.66
CA LEU A 115 1.79 8.80 -12.19
C LEU A 115 2.61 8.17 -13.32
N GLY A 116 2.05 8.09 -14.54
CA GLY A 116 2.60 7.31 -15.65
C GLY A 116 2.15 5.84 -15.68
N TYR A 117 1.47 5.38 -14.63
CA TYR A 117 0.97 4.01 -14.52
C TYR A 117 -0.33 3.91 -13.71
N SER A 118 -0.96 2.75 -13.78
CA SER A 118 -2.01 2.29 -12.87
C SER A 118 -1.75 0.83 -12.52
N VAL A 119 -2.52 0.27 -11.59
CA VAL A 119 -2.50 -1.17 -11.32
C VAL A 119 -3.79 -1.86 -11.72
N ALA A 120 -3.67 -3.15 -11.98
CA ALA A 120 -4.79 -4.03 -12.29
C ALA A 120 -4.56 -5.42 -11.70
N LEU A 121 -5.66 -6.10 -11.39
CA LEU A 121 -5.65 -7.54 -11.14
C LEU A 121 -5.92 -8.26 -12.46
N LYS A 122 -5.01 -9.15 -12.86
CA LYS A 122 -5.12 -9.96 -14.09
C LYS A 122 -4.71 -11.39 -13.76
N PRO A 123 -5.01 -12.39 -14.60
CA PRO A 123 -4.45 -13.73 -14.45
C PRO A 123 -2.93 -13.67 -14.26
N SER A 124 -2.44 -14.35 -13.23
CA SER A 124 -1.00 -14.46 -12.96
C SER A 124 -0.32 -15.26 -14.06
N ARG A 125 0.96 -14.95 -14.32
CA ARG A 125 1.82 -15.78 -15.16
C ARG A 125 2.21 -17.09 -14.47
N LEU A 126 2.02 -17.19 -13.15
CA LEU A 126 2.32 -18.38 -12.38
C LEU A 126 1.19 -19.40 -12.49
N LYS A 127 1.55 -20.64 -12.84
CA LYS A 127 0.60 -21.74 -12.96
C LYS A 127 -0.08 -22.00 -11.61
N GLY A 128 -1.41 -21.90 -11.58
CA GLY A 128 -2.23 -22.19 -10.41
C GLY A 128 -2.30 -21.07 -9.37
N ALA A 129 -1.63 -19.93 -9.57
CA ALA A 129 -1.69 -18.80 -8.64
C ALA A 129 -3.00 -17.97 -8.75
N GLY A 130 -3.78 -18.18 -9.80
CA GLY A 130 -5.01 -17.43 -10.04
C GLY A 130 -4.72 -16.03 -10.57
N LEU A 131 -4.97 -14.99 -9.76
CA LEU A 131 -4.73 -13.60 -10.12
C LEU A 131 -3.35 -13.13 -9.62
N GLY A 132 -2.82 -12.10 -10.25
CA GLY A 132 -1.66 -11.34 -9.79
C GLY A 132 -1.93 -9.85 -9.86
N LEU A 133 -1.11 -9.08 -9.14
CA LEU A 133 -1.02 -7.64 -9.26
C LEU A 133 -0.16 -7.26 -10.47
N TRP A 134 -0.66 -6.38 -11.32
CA TRP A 134 0.05 -5.91 -12.51
C TRP A 134 0.18 -4.39 -12.51
N VAL A 135 1.33 -3.91 -12.96
CA VAL A 135 1.51 -2.52 -13.38
C VAL A 135 1.08 -2.41 -14.85
N GLU A 136 0.39 -1.32 -15.19
CA GLU A 136 0.05 -0.94 -16.56
C GLU A 136 0.53 0.48 -16.83
N GLY A 137 1.42 0.65 -17.80
CA GLY A 137 2.24 1.84 -17.98
C GLY A 137 3.63 1.66 -17.38
N TYR A 138 4.32 2.78 -17.18
CA TYR A 138 5.69 2.83 -16.68
C TYR A 138 5.71 3.32 -15.23
N ALA A 139 6.19 2.48 -14.32
CA ALA A 139 6.45 2.87 -12.94
C ALA A 139 7.96 2.83 -12.69
N PRO A 140 8.63 3.98 -12.51
CA PRO A 140 10.05 3.98 -12.20
C PRO A 140 10.31 3.34 -10.83
N THR A 141 11.53 2.86 -10.65
CA THR A 141 12.09 2.45 -9.36
C THR A 141 11.71 3.51 -8.29
N GLY A 142 11.23 3.05 -7.13
CA GLY A 142 10.80 3.92 -6.01
C GLY A 142 9.33 4.32 -6.04
N SER A 143 8.59 3.93 -7.07
CA SER A 143 7.15 4.18 -7.17
C SER A 143 6.34 3.36 -6.16
N VAL A 144 5.31 3.95 -5.57
CA VAL A 144 4.33 3.26 -4.71
C VAL A 144 3.34 2.47 -5.59
N ILE A 145 3.55 1.16 -5.68
CA ILE A 145 2.79 0.26 -6.55
C ILE A 145 1.50 -0.21 -5.91
N GLY A 146 1.47 -0.39 -4.59
CA GLY A 146 0.31 -0.93 -3.90
C GLY A 146 0.27 -0.52 -2.44
N LEU A 147 -0.93 -0.51 -1.87
CA LEU A 147 -1.16 -0.36 -0.44
C LEU A 147 -1.86 -1.61 0.09
N PHE A 148 -1.43 -2.05 1.27
CA PHE A 148 -2.14 -3.08 2.02
C PHE A 148 -3.35 -2.44 2.67
N SER A 149 -4.49 -2.54 2.01
CA SER A 149 -5.78 -2.11 2.57
C SER A 149 -6.30 -3.15 3.57
N GLY A 150 -7.11 -2.70 4.53
CA GLY A 150 -7.75 -3.57 5.49
C GLY A 150 -7.53 -3.19 6.95
N LEU A 151 -7.99 -4.07 7.84
CA LEU A 151 -7.96 -3.83 9.27
C LEU A 151 -6.55 -3.93 9.87
N VAL A 152 -6.22 -2.95 10.69
CA VAL A 152 -4.94 -2.83 11.40
C VAL A 152 -5.10 -3.26 12.84
N TYR A 153 -4.32 -4.26 13.25
CA TYR A 153 -4.25 -4.80 14.59
C TYR A 153 -3.00 -4.28 15.28
N ALA A 154 -3.21 -3.48 16.31
CA ALA A 154 -2.11 -2.93 17.09
C ALA A 154 -1.48 -4.00 18.02
N PRO A 155 -0.18 -3.91 18.34
CA PRO A 155 0.56 -4.95 19.06
C PRO A 155 -0.08 -5.42 20.38
N GLN A 156 -0.72 -4.52 21.12
CA GLN A 156 -1.42 -4.85 22.37
C GLN A 156 -2.63 -5.76 22.20
N TYR A 157 -3.23 -5.79 21.01
CA TYR A 157 -4.38 -6.64 20.72
C TYR A 157 -3.96 -7.97 20.13
N VAL A 158 -2.89 -7.99 19.32
CA VAL A 158 -2.36 -9.22 18.69
C VAL A 158 -2.04 -10.32 19.72
N ARG A 159 -1.66 -9.96 20.95
CA ARG A 159 -1.34 -10.91 22.02
C ARG A 159 -2.56 -11.51 22.72
N ARG A 160 -3.76 -11.02 22.45
CA ARG A 160 -4.98 -11.47 23.12
C ARG A 160 -5.66 -12.60 22.33
N PRO A 161 -6.10 -13.69 22.98
CA PRO A 161 -6.63 -14.87 22.30
C PRO A 161 -7.79 -14.57 21.33
N GLU A 162 -8.67 -13.65 21.69
CA GLU A 162 -9.83 -13.27 20.86
C GLU A 162 -9.43 -12.66 19.52
N TYR A 163 -8.33 -11.91 19.46
CA TYR A 163 -7.82 -11.34 18.22
C TYR A 163 -6.98 -12.34 17.41
N GLN A 164 -6.32 -13.29 18.06
CA GLN A 164 -5.58 -14.36 17.36
C GLN A 164 -6.53 -15.27 16.59
N ALA A 165 -7.66 -15.65 17.20
CA ALA A 165 -8.70 -16.40 16.51
C ALA A 165 -9.25 -15.66 15.28
N GLU A 166 -9.33 -14.33 15.34
CA GLU A 166 -9.73 -13.49 14.21
C GLU A 166 -8.68 -13.38 13.10
N LEU A 167 -7.39 -13.41 13.45
CA LEU A 167 -6.27 -13.31 12.51
C LEU A 167 -5.99 -14.64 11.82
N PHE A 168 -6.16 -15.77 12.51
CA PHE A 168 -5.90 -17.11 11.96
C PHE A 168 -7.17 -17.98 11.88
N PRO A 169 -8.24 -17.53 11.18
CA PRO A 169 -9.47 -18.30 11.05
C PRO A 169 -9.35 -19.44 10.03
N ASP A 170 -8.41 -19.33 9.08
CA ASP A 170 -8.21 -20.25 7.96
C ASP A 170 -6.77 -20.13 7.40
N ASP A 171 -6.46 -20.99 6.42
CA ASP A 171 -5.17 -21.02 5.72
C ASP A 171 -5.03 -19.93 4.64
N ASN A 172 -6.08 -19.16 4.36
CA ASN A 172 -6.01 -18.04 3.42
C ASN A 172 -5.39 -16.84 4.14
N MET A 173 -4.06 -16.80 4.22
CA MET A 173 -3.35 -15.75 4.94
C MET A 173 -3.05 -14.55 4.01
N GLN A 174 -3.84 -13.48 4.15
CA GLN A 174 -3.48 -12.15 3.60
C GLN A 174 -3.09 -11.19 4.72
N LEU A 175 -2.33 -11.71 5.68
CA LEU A 175 -1.78 -10.94 6.78
C LEU A 175 -0.41 -10.42 6.41
N ILE A 176 -0.13 -9.16 6.74
CA ILE A 176 1.22 -8.63 6.66
C ILE A 176 1.61 -7.98 7.98
N MET A 177 2.79 -8.32 8.48
CA MET A 177 3.31 -7.82 9.75
C MET A 177 4.37 -6.75 9.49
N ARG A 178 4.26 -5.62 10.19
CA ARG A 178 5.26 -4.57 10.21
C ARG A 178 6.36 -4.88 11.23
N TYR A 179 7.51 -4.23 11.10
CA TYR A 179 8.63 -4.38 12.04
C TYR A 179 8.28 -3.99 13.49
N ASP A 180 7.26 -3.16 13.69
CA ASP A 180 6.76 -2.72 14.99
C ASP A 180 5.60 -3.58 15.52
N ASN A 181 5.38 -4.75 14.92
CA ASN A 181 4.37 -5.76 15.29
C ASN A 181 2.91 -5.38 15.04
N TYR A 182 2.66 -4.29 14.31
CA TYR A 182 1.34 -4.07 13.74
C TYR A 182 1.07 -5.11 12.65
N ILE A 183 -0.15 -5.65 12.62
CA ILE A 183 -0.59 -6.61 11.59
C ILE A 183 -1.71 -5.97 10.78
N ILE A 184 -1.62 -6.05 9.46
CA ILE A 184 -2.67 -5.62 8.53
C ILE A 184 -3.33 -6.87 7.95
N ASP A 185 -4.64 -7.00 8.10
CA ASP A 185 -5.44 -8.09 7.55
C ASP A 185 -6.14 -7.65 6.24
N GLY A 186 -5.56 -8.03 5.11
CA GLY A 186 -6.05 -7.70 3.77
C GLY A 186 -7.36 -8.39 3.37
N ARG A 187 -7.84 -9.37 4.14
CA ARG A 187 -9.13 -10.03 3.88
C ARG A 187 -10.29 -9.18 4.38
N LYS A 188 -10.05 -8.42 5.45
CA LYS A 188 -11.06 -7.60 6.13
C LYS A 188 -10.95 -6.16 5.64
N THR A 189 -11.56 -5.89 4.49
CA THR A 189 -11.69 -4.53 3.94
C THR A 189 -13.05 -3.90 4.21
N GLN A 190 -13.99 -4.64 4.82
CA GLN A 190 -15.29 -4.10 5.23
C GLN A 190 -15.10 -2.95 6.24
N GLY A 191 -15.68 -1.79 5.95
CA GLY A 191 -15.53 -0.57 6.77
C GLY A 191 -14.28 0.25 6.44
N CYS A 192 -13.29 -0.32 5.75
CA CYS A 192 -12.14 0.44 5.25
C CYS A 192 -12.53 1.25 4.01
N ASN A 193 -11.87 2.38 3.79
CA ASN A 193 -12.07 3.13 2.57
C ASN A 193 -11.50 2.36 1.38
N TRP A 194 -12.22 2.43 0.26
CA TRP A 194 -11.73 1.86 -0.98
C TRP A 194 -10.55 2.67 -1.54
N HIS A 195 -9.60 1.98 -2.19
CA HIS A 195 -8.44 2.61 -2.81
C HIS A 195 -8.00 1.86 -4.08
N PRO A 196 -7.71 2.54 -5.20
CA PRO A 196 -7.35 1.90 -6.47
C PRO A 196 -6.05 1.10 -6.42
N LEU A 197 -5.10 1.52 -5.58
CA LEU A 197 -3.86 0.78 -5.32
C LEU A 197 -3.99 -0.15 -4.10
N GLY A 198 -5.17 -0.27 -3.47
CA GLY A 198 -5.40 -1.03 -2.24
C GLY A 198 -5.35 -2.56 -2.40
N VAL A 199 -4.61 -3.06 -3.39
CA VAL A 199 -4.57 -4.45 -3.87
C VAL A 199 -3.21 -5.11 -3.64
N ALA A 200 -2.38 -4.57 -2.73
CA ALA A 200 -1.03 -5.08 -2.49
C ALA A 200 -1.00 -6.55 -2.04
N SER A 201 -2.02 -7.00 -1.30
CA SER A 201 -2.17 -8.40 -0.87
C SER A 201 -2.31 -9.40 -2.02
N MET A 202 -2.54 -8.92 -3.25
CA MET A 202 -2.66 -9.74 -4.46
C MET A 202 -1.33 -9.87 -5.23
N ALA A 203 -0.24 -9.25 -4.77
CA ALA A 203 1.08 -9.46 -5.34
C ALA A 203 1.59 -10.86 -4.98
N ASN A 204 1.97 -11.65 -5.97
CA ASN A 204 2.41 -13.04 -5.77
C ASN A 204 3.87 -13.11 -5.28
N HIS A 205 4.23 -14.25 -4.68
CA HIS A 205 5.65 -14.58 -4.48
C HIS A 205 6.34 -14.78 -5.82
N PRO A 206 7.60 -14.31 -6.02
CA PRO A 206 8.33 -14.62 -7.24
C PRO A 206 8.51 -16.13 -7.42
N PRO A 207 8.50 -16.64 -8.67
CA PRO A 207 8.90 -18.01 -8.94
C PRO A 207 10.37 -18.23 -8.61
N GLU A 208 10.77 -19.50 -8.45
CA GLU A 208 12.16 -19.86 -8.21
C GLU A 208 13.10 -19.26 -9.27
N GLY A 209 14.23 -18.71 -8.82
CA GLY A 209 15.21 -18.05 -9.68
C GLY A 209 14.84 -16.64 -10.16
N ARG A 210 13.64 -16.11 -9.82
CA ARG A 210 13.27 -14.73 -10.09
C ARG A 210 13.36 -13.88 -8.82
N LEU A 211 13.90 -12.68 -8.94
CA LEU A 211 13.92 -11.71 -7.85
C LEU A 211 12.55 -11.02 -7.71
N PRO A 212 12.14 -10.61 -6.49
CA PRO A 212 11.02 -9.69 -6.34
C PRO A 212 11.35 -8.35 -7.02
N ASN A 213 10.33 -7.69 -7.56
CA ASN A 213 10.45 -6.39 -8.23
C ASN A 213 9.79 -5.25 -7.42
N VAL A 214 9.28 -5.58 -6.23
CA VAL A 214 8.84 -4.64 -5.21
C VAL A 214 9.35 -5.06 -3.83
N MET A 215 9.44 -4.10 -2.92
CA MET A 215 9.68 -4.32 -1.50
C MET A 215 8.53 -3.80 -0.65
N GLN A 216 8.34 -4.45 0.50
CA GLN A 216 7.40 -4.01 1.52
C GLN A 216 8.02 -2.89 2.33
N VAL A 217 7.31 -1.77 2.46
CA VAL A 217 7.75 -0.64 3.27
C VAL A 217 6.63 -0.27 4.23
N ALA A 218 6.92 -0.35 5.53
CA ALA A 218 6.06 0.20 6.56
C ALA A 218 5.89 1.71 6.30
N TYR A 219 4.65 2.17 6.27
CA TYR A 219 4.31 3.56 6.02
C TYR A 219 3.37 4.07 7.09
N ASP A 220 3.67 5.24 7.63
CA ASP A 220 2.87 5.86 8.67
C ASP A 220 2.16 7.06 8.06
N TYR A 221 0.83 7.10 8.16
CA TYR A 221 0.07 8.29 7.80
C TYR A 221 0.24 9.34 8.90
N PRO A 222 0.95 10.47 8.64
CA PRO A 222 1.17 11.48 9.66
C PRO A 222 -0.10 12.30 9.94
N THR A 223 -0.25 12.73 11.19
CA THR A 223 -1.25 13.74 11.59
C THR A 223 -0.87 15.12 11.05
N GLU A 224 -1.83 16.05 11.05
CA GLU A 224 -1.58 17.45 10.63
C GLU A 224 -0.84 18.29 11.67
N VAL A 225 -0.83 17.84 12.93
CA VAL A 225 -0.24 18.60 14.03
C VAL A 225 1.21 18.16 14.19
N GLY A 226 2.11 19.02 13.73
CA GLY A 226 3.53 18.69 13.49
C GLY A 226 4.30 18.16 14.69
N SER A 227 5.25 17.26 14.41
CA SER A 227 6.36 17.02 15.33
C SER A 227 7.40 18.12 15.14
N THR A 228 7.90 18.62 16.26
CA THR A 228 8.87 19.70 16.33
C THR A 228 10.29 19.18 16.01
N ALA A 229 10.99 19.94 15.18
CA ALA A 229 12.43 20.22 15.26
C ALA A 229 13.52 19.34 14.58
N ALA A 230 13.27 18.24 13.85
CA ALA A 230 14.43 17.55 13.21
C ALA A 230 14.24 16.83 11.86
N THR A 231 13.03 16.66 11.33
CA THR A 231 12.84 15.97 10.03
C THR A 231 11.76 16.66 9.21
N THR A 232 11.99 16.78 7.91
CA THR A 232 11.11 17.37 6.88
C THR A 232 9.61 17.18 7.17
N ARG A 233 8.88 18.30 7.23
CA ARG A 233 7.42 18.38 7.42
C ARG A 233 6.69 17.49 6.42
N THR A 234 6.25 16.33 6.85
CA THR A 234 5.33 15.48 6.08
C THR A 234 4.06 15.37 6.91
N THR A 235 3.01 16.03 6.43
CA THR A 235 1.65 15.92 6.98
C THR A 235 0.77 15.26 5.92
N TYR A 236 -0.28 14.59 6.37
CA TYR A 236 -1.30 14.05 5.49
C TYR A 236 -2.54 14.95 5.58
N PRO A 237 -2.96 15.61 4.48
CA PRO A 237 -4.04 16.60 4.52
C PRO A 237 -5.36 16.00 5.02
N ALA A 238 -6.07 16.72 5.91
CA ALA A 238 -7.33 16.26 6.51
C ALA A 238 -8.38 15.91 5.46
N GLU A 239 -8.47 16.70 4.40
CA GLU A 239 -9.43 16.51 3.31
C GLU A 239 -9.18 15.22 2.51
N LEU A 240 -7.97 14.65 2.61
CA LEU A 240 -7.61 13.39 1.93
C LEU A 240 -7.70 12.16 2.85
N ARG A 241 -8.01 12.33 4.14
CA ARG A 241 -8.19 11.21 5.10
C ARG A 241 -9.24 10.18 4.67
N PRO A 242 -10.34 10.54 3.99
CA PRO A 242 -11.27 9.56 3.43
C PRO A 242 -10.67 8.58 2.41
N TYR A 243 -9.45 8.82 1.93
CA TYR A 243 -8.74 7.93 1.01
C TYR A 243 -7.72 7.03 1.72
N VAL A 244 -7.62 7.06 3.05
CA VAL A 244 -6.77 6.13 3.81
C VAL A 244 -7.44 4.74 3.81
N PRO A 245 -6.80 3.70 3.24
CA PRO A 245 -7.45 2.41 3.00
C PRO A 245 -7.43 1.47 4.21
N ASN A 246 -7.06 2.00 5.38
CA ASN A 246 -6.86 1.24 6.60
C ASN A 246 -7.75 1.77 7.71
N GLN A 247 -8.16 0.87 8.58
CA GLN A 247 -8.90 1.19 9.79
C GLN A 247 -8.36 0.32 10.93
N TYR A 248 -8.23 0.86 12.13
CA TYR A 248 -7.90 0.03 13.27
C TYR A 248 -9.05 -0.91 13.62
N ARG A 249 -8.74 -2.18 13.83
CA ARG A 249 -9.69 -3.15 14.41
C ARG A 249 -10.16 -2.70 15.80
N ALA A 250 -9.24 -2.11 16.57
CA ALA A 250 -9.50 -1.45 17.85
C ALA A 250 -8.50 -0.29 18.02
N VAL A 251 -8.99 0.88 18.47
CA VAL A 251 -8.20 2.10 18.55
C VAL A 251 -7.00 1.90 19.48
N PRO A 252 -5.76 2.16 19.04
CA PRO A 252 -4.60 1.99 19.88
C PRO A 252 -4.64 2.91 21.10
N THR A 253 -4.46 2.33 22.29
CA THR A 253 -4.37 3.10 23.54
C THR A 253 -2.94 3.52 23.79
N PHE A 254 -2.74 4.70 24.39
CA PHE A 254 -1.42 5.20 24.79
C PHE A 254 -0.63 4.18 25.63
N TRP A 255 -1.27 3.57 26.62
CA TRP A 255 -0.69 2.52 27.48
C TRP A 255 -0.50 1.16 26.80
N GLY A 256 -1.03 1.01 25.57
CA GLY A 256 -0.96 -0.21 24.78
C GLY A 256 0.12 -0.18 23.70
N GLY A 257 1.03 0.80 23.72
CA GLY A 257 2.08 0.86 22.71
C GLY A 257 1.72 1.62 21.44
N LYS A 258 0.76 2.57 21.50
CA LYS A 258 0.75 3.66 20.52
C LYS A 258 1.98 4.53 20.78
N ILE A 259 3.09 4.20 20.12
CA ILE A 259 4.41 4.81 20.36
C ILE A 259 4.43 6.27 19.91
N ASP A 260 3.65 6.62 18.89
CA ASP A 260 3.70 7.94 18.26
C ASP A 260 2.32 8.57 18.09
N SER A 261 2.07 9.67 18.82
CA SER A 261 0.84 10.46 18.70
C SER A 261 0.77 11.25 17.39
N THR A 262 1.89 11.37 16.68
CA THR A 262 1.98 12.04 15.38
C THR A 262 1.57 11.13 14.24
N VAL A 263 1.35 9.84 14.49
CA VAL A 263 0.84 8.86 13.52
C VAL A 263 -0.68 8.68 13.69
N MET A 264 -1.39 8.90 12.60
CA MET A 264 -2.84 8.70 12.51
C MET A 264 -3.18 7.23 12.22
N MET A 265 -2.40 6.57 11.37
CA MET A 265 -2.63 5.20 10.91
C MET A 265 -1.32 4.53 10.48
N GLU A 266 -0.97 3.39 11.07
CA GLU A 266 0.11 2.54 10.56
C GLU A 266 -0.38 1.69 9.39
N SER A 267 0.39 1.69 8.29
CA SER A 267 0.06 1.00 7.05
C SER A 267 1.29 0.32 6.46
N MET A 268 1.14 -0.31 5.29
CA MET A 268 2.25 -0.87 4.54
C MET A 268 1.99 -0.67 3.05
N VAL A 269 3.08 -0.40 2.32
CA VAL A 269 3.05 -0.19 0.88
C VAL A 269 4.05 -1.08 0.16
N LEU A 270 3.79 -1.33 -1.12
CA LEU A 270 4.75 -1.90 -2.06
C LEU A 270 5.45 -0.79 -2.80
N VAL A 271 6.78 -0.77 -2.74
CA VAL A 271 7.63 0.17 -3.46
C VAL A 271 8.41 -0.58 -4.53
N ALA A 272 8.38 -0.10 -5.77
CA ALA A 272 9.15 -0.68 -6.87
C ALA A 272 10.66 -0.66 -6.57
N THR A 273 11.33 -1.80 -6.72
CA THR A 273 12.80 -1.92 -6.55
C THR A 273 13.55 -1.88 -7.87
N THR A 274 12.82 -1.96 -8.97
CA THR A 274 13.29 -1.80 -10.34
C THR A 274 12.28 -0.96 -11.11
N ASP A 275 12.63 -0.53 -12.32
CA ASP A 275 11.64 0.03 -13.24
C ASP A 275 10.68 -1.09 -13.66
N LEU A 276 9.38 -0.78 -13.70
CA LEU A 276 8.32 -1.72 -14.07
C LEU A 276 7.61 -1.21 -15.32
N GLN A 277 7.41 -2.09 -16.30
CA GLN A 277 6.68 -1.76 -17.53
C GLN A 277 5.73 -2.89 -17.89
N ASP A 278 4.42 -2.64 -17.78
CA ASP A 278 3.36 -3.58 -18.21
C ASP A 278 3.58 -5.03 -17.73
N GLU A 279 3.99 -5.19 -16.47
CA GLU A 279 4.41 -6.48 -15.92
C GLU A 279 3.73 -6.85 -14.61
N GLU A 280 3.82 -8.14 -14.26
CA GLU A 280 3.35 -8.66 -12.98
C GLU A 280 4.31 -8.30 -11.86
N VAL A 281 3.72 -7.92 -10.73
CA VAL A 281 4.40 -7.52 -9.50
C VAL A 281 4.62 -8.75 -8.63
N PHE A 282 5.87 -8.93 -8.20
CA PHE A 282 6.29 -10.02 -7.33
C PHE A 282 6.90 -9.47 -6.05
N MET A 283 6.33 -9.91 -4.92
CA MET A 283 6.74 -9.53 -3.57
C MET A 283 7.35 -10.75 -2.87
N ASN A 284 8.46 -10.57 -2.17
CA ASN A 284 8.96 -11.64 -1.30
C ASN A 284 8.05 -11.82 -0.07
N TYR A 285 7.63 -13.05 0.21
CA TYR A 285 6.80 -13.42 1.37
C TYR A 285 7.65 -13.92 2.55
N ARG A 286 8.95 -14.14 2.31
CA ARG A 286 9.91 -14.71 3.26
C ARG A 286 10.74 -13.64 3.93
#